data_AF-A0A7C1CBS8-F1
#
_entry.id   AF-A0A7C1CBS8-F1
#
_cell.length_a   1.000
_cell.length_b   1.000
_cell.length_c   1.000
_cell.angle_alpha   90.00
_cell.angle_beta   90.00
_cell.angle_gamma   90.00
#
_symmetry.space_group_name_H-M   'P 1'
#
loop_
_entity.id
_entity.type
_entity.pdbx_description
1 polymer ?
#
loop_
_entity_poly.entity_id
_entity_poly.type
_entity_poly.pdbx_seq_one_letter_code
_entity_poly.pdbx_strand_id
1 'polypeptide(L)'
;HLVYIVFPVKVSVGRSEVDLNANTTVISIEGSICLLDIYKGVINESSVGLEEDPEDLDEVIAKVFTNPQTPSAYFLIYNDDDDSVLENFEKAFLIINLGKYGLQEYDKLRIEVKPGQGTALTIDRSIPGGLPEDDYITLG
;
A
#
# COMPACT_ATOMS: atom_id res chain seq x y z
N HIS A 1 17.38 -5.54 3.48
CA HIS A 1 16.29 -4.92 4.26
C HIS A 1 15.03 -4.97 3.42
N LEU A 2 13.86 -5.16 4.03
CA LEU A 2 12.58 -5.06 3.35
C LEU A 2 12.17 -3.59 3.26
N VAL A 3 11.99 -3.07 2.04
CA VAL A 3 11.72 -1.64 1.79
C VAL A 3 10.36 -1.36 1.17
N TYR A 4 9.78 -2.32 0.46
CA TYR A 4 8.43 -2.23 -0.10
C TYR A 4 7.54 -3.30 0.51
N ILE A 5 6.30 -2.93 0.82
CA ILE A 5 5.24 -3.85 1.27
C ILE A 5 4.05 -3.65 0.34
N VAL A 6 3.50 -4.76 -0.16
CA VAL A 6 2.30 -4.73 -1.01
C VAL A 6 1.29 -5.73 -0.49
N PHE A 7 0.02 -5.33 -0.42
CA PHE A 7 -1.07 -6.27 -0.13
C PHE A 7 -2.35 -5.92 -0.91
N PRO A 8 -3.07 -6.94 -1.41
CA PRO A 8 -4.35 -6.74 -2.06
C PRO A 8 -5.44 -6.44 -1.02
N VAL A 9 -6.36 -5.55 -1.38
CA VAL A 9 -7.51 -5.13 -0.58
C VAL A 9 -8.77 -5.15 -1.45
N LYS A 10 -9.91 -5.55 -0.87
CA LYS A 10 -11.22 -5.51 -1.51
C LYS A 10 -12.28 -5.16 -0.48
N VAL A 11 -13.34 -4.47 -0.90
CA VAL A 11 -14.50 -4.24 -0.03
C VAL A 11 -15.13 -5.57 0.36
N SER A 12 -15.53 -5.68 1.63
CA SER A 12 -16.26 -6.84 2.11
C SER A 12 -17.63 -6.93 1.42
N VAL A 13 -17.99 -8.12 0.95
CA VAL A 13 -19.28 -8.35 0.27
C VAL A 13 -20.46 -7.80 1.10
N GLY A 14 -21.32 -7.02 0.45
CA GLY A 14 -22.50 -6.42 1.07
C GLY A 14 -22.20 -5.18 1.94
N ARG A 15 -21.00 -4.62 1.85
CA ARG A 15 -20.68 -3.28 2.38
C ARG A 15 -20.74 -2.24 1.27
N SER A 16 -20.95 -1.00 1.69
CA SER A 16 -20.80 0.18 0.84
C SER A 16 -19.34 0.33 0.39
N GLU A 17 -19.17 1.05 -0.71
CA GLU A 17 -17.88 1.53 -1.18
C GLU A 17 -17.08 2.29 -0.11
N VAL A 18 -15.77 2.37 -0.31
CA VAL A 18 -14.85 3.00 0.63
C VAL A 18 -14.11 4.12 -0.07
N ASP A 19 -14.27 5.35 0.42
CA ASP A 19 -13.48 6.49 -0.06
C ASP A 19 -12.03 6.38 0.43
N LEU A 20 -11.11 6.24 -0.54
CA LEU A 20 -9.66 6.19 -0.37
C LEU A 20 -9.00 7.53 -0.70
N ASN A 21 -9.73 8.66 -0.70
CA ASN A 21 -9.10 9.96 -0.94
C ASN A 21 -8.00 10.27 0.08
N ALA A 22 -6.92 10.92 -0.37
CA ALA A 22 -5.79 11.31 0.48
C ALA A 22 -6.17 12.28 1.61
N ASN A 23 -7.30 12.98 1.50
CA ASN A 23 -7.79 13.89 2.54
C ASN A 23 -8.66 13.20 3.61
N THR A 24 -9.13 11.98 3.34
CA THR A 24 -10.06 11.25 4.22
C THR A 24 -9.46 9.98 4.79
N THR A 25 -8.47 9.40 4.12
CA THR A 25 -7.78 8.18 4.53
C THR A 25 -6.42 8.48 5.16
N VAL A 26 -6.11 7.78 6.24
CA VAL A 26 -4.80 7.83 6.92
C VAL A 26 -4.18 6.44 6.93
N ILE A 27 -2.88 6.35 6.65
CA ILE A 27 -2.11 5.10 6.75
C ILE A 27 -0.93 5.28 7.68
N SER A 28 -0.94 4.52 8.77
CA SER A 28 0.11 4.53 9.79
C SER A 28 0.78 3.17 9.92
N ILE A 29 2.03 3.18 10.39
CA ILE A 29 2.83 1.98 10.67
C ILE A 29 3.42 2.11 12.07
N GLU A 30 3.23 1.10 12.91
CA GLU A 30 3.84 1.00 14.23
C GLU A 30 4.54 -0.36 14.43
N GLY A 31 5.41 -0.47 15.44
CA GLY A 31 6.21 -1.68 15.72
C GLY A 31 7.69 -1.34 15.88
N SER A 32 8.55 -1.97 15.09
CA SER A 32 9.99 -1.64 15.04
C SER A 32 10.26 -0.22 14.52
N ILE A 33 9.32 0.35 13.74
CA ILE A 33 9.33 1.73 13.26
C ILE A 33 7.99 2.39 13.58
N CYS A 34 7.94 3.72 13.57
CA CYS A 34 6.71 4.47 13.79
C CYS A 34 6.56 5.58 12.74
N LEU A 35 5.55 5.45 11.88
CA LEU A 35 5.20 6.37 10.80
C LEU A 35 3.71 6.73 10.95
N LEU A 36 3.40 8.01 11.12
CA LEU A 36 2.05 8.45 11.53
C LEU A 36 1.05 8.51 10.38
N ASP A 37 1.38 9.24 9.32
CA ASP A 37 0.59 9.29 8.09
C ASP A 37 1.53 9.41 6.90
N ILE A 38 1.60 8.35 6.11
CA ILE A 38 2.41 8.28 4.90
C ILE A 38 1.56 8.19 3.64
N TYR A 39 0.24 8.26 3.76
CA TYR A 39 -0.64 8.09 2.62
C TYR A 39 -0.55 9.29 1.66
N LYS A 40 -0.61 9.00 0.37
CA LYS A 40 -0.50 10.00 -0.70
C LYS A 40 -1.68 9.97 -1.68
N GLY A 41 -2.59 9.01 -1.55
CA GLY A 41 -3.78 8.89 -2.39
C GLY A 41 -3.77 7.65 -3.28
N VAL A 42 -4.72 7.64 -4.21
CA VAL A 42 -4.83 6.65 -5.29
C VAL A 42 -3.91 7.09 -6.44
N ILE A 43 -3.19 6.14 -7.03
CA ILE A 43 -2.36 6.36 -8.21
C ILE A 43 -3.30 6.60 -9.39
N ASN A 44 -3.05 7.64 -10.16
CA ASN A 44 -3.58 7.76 -11.51
C ASN A 44 -2.49 7.29 -12.48
N GLU A 45 -2.69 6.13 -13.10
CA GLU A 45 -1.73 5.40 -13.92
C GLU A 45 -1.23 6.26 -15.07
N SER A 46 -2.17 6.84 -15.82
CA SER A 46 -1.87 7.73 -16.95
C SER A 46 -0.97 8.90 -16.54
N SER A 47 -1.19 9.48 -15.36
CA SER A 47 -0.41 10.62 -14.85
C SER A 47 1.04 10.26 -14.51
N VAL A 48 1.32 8.99 -14.22
CA VAL A 48 2.68 8.47 -13.98
C VAL A 48 3.23 7.68 -15.18
N GLY A 49 2.48 7.65 -16.27
CA GLY A 49 2.84 6.97 -17.53
C GLY A 49 2.73 5.45 -17.46
N LEU A 50 1.94 4.90 -16.56
CA LEU A 50 1.56 3.49 -16.53
C LEU A 50 0.37 3.26 -17.49
N GLU A 51 0.28 2.05 -18.02
CA GLU A 51 -0.95 1.56 -18.66
C GLU A 51 -2.02 1.31 -17.57
N GLU A 52 -3.29 1.29 -17.98
CA GLU A 52 -4.41 0.88 -17.12
C GLU A 52 -4.21 -0.58 -16.64
N ASP A 53 -4.51 -0.85 -15.36
CA ASP A 53 -4.34 -2.17 -14.74
C ASP A 53 -2.94 -2.79 -14.97
N PRO A 54 -1.83 -2.12 -14.58
CA PRO A 54 -0.49 -2.56 -14.94
C PRO A 54 -0.15 -3.94 -14.37
N GLU A 55 0.50 -4.81 -15.14
CA GLU A 55 0.78 -6.19 -14.69
C GLU A 55 2.09 -6.31 -13.88
N ASP A 56 3.03 -5.38 -14.05
CA ASP A 56 4.37 -5.43 -13.47
C ASP A 56 4.51 -4.49 -12.25
N LEU A 57 4.67 -5.08 -11.06
CA LEU A 57 4.85 -4.33 -9.82
C LEU A 57 6.17 -3.55 -9.78
N ASP A 58 7.24 -4.05 -10.39
CA ASP A 58 8.53 -3.35 -10.42
C ASP A 58 8.43 -2.07 -11.24
N GLU A 59 7.66 -2.10 -12.34
CA GLU A 59 7.35 -0.92 -13.13
C GLU A 59 6.53 0.11 -12.32
N VAL A 60 5.49 -0.34 -11.63
CA VAL A 60 4.68 0.52 -10.75
C VAL A 60 5.56 1.17 -9.69
N ILE A 61 6.41 0.40 -9.02
CA ILE A 61 7.31 0.92 -7.99
C ILE A 61 8.25 1.99 -8.56
N ALA A 62 8.86 1.71 -9.72
CA ALA A 62 9.80 2.63 -10.36
C ALA A 62 9.15 3.95 -10.79
N LYS A 63 7.92 3.92 -11.31
CA LYS A 63 7.20 5.11 -11.78
C LYS A 63 6.58 5.92 -10.64
N VAL A 64 6.07 5.26 -9.61
CA VAL A 64 5.37 5.92 -8.48
C VAL A 64 6.34 6.48 -7.45
N PHE A 65 7.36 5.72 -7.04
CA PHE A 65 8.26 6.10 -5.94
C PHE A 65 9.56 6.77 -6.42
N THR A 66 9.42 7.94 -7.05
CA THR A 66 10.56 8.72 -7.60
C THR A 66 11.58 9.19 -6.54
N ASN A 67 11.19 9.26 -5.26
CA ASN A 67 12.09 9.47 -4.13
C ASN A 67 12.02 8.27 -3.17
N PRO A 68 12.76 7.18 -3.45
CA PRO A 68 12.61 5.94 -2.72
C PRO A 68 13.02 6.05 -1.24
N GLN A 69 13.73 7.10 -0.82
CA GLN A 69 14.13 7.27 0.58
C GLN A 69 13.05 7.89 1.47
N THR A 70 12.02 8.49 0.88
CA THR A 70 10.91 9.12 1.62
C THR A 70 9.76 8.13 1.74
N PRO A 71 9.28 7.83 2.96
CA PRO A 71 8.16 6.92 3.13
C PRO A 71 6.89 7.47 2.49
N SER A 72 6.19 6.61 1.77
CA SER A 72 4.91 6.94 1.17
C SER A 72 4.11 5.67 0.93
N ALA A 73 2.79 5.81 0.92
CA ALA A 73 1.86 4.75 0.63
C ALA A 73 0.82 5.23 -0.38
N TYR A 74 0.46 4.35 -1.31
CA TYR A 74 -0.54 4.60 -2.34
C TYR A 74 -1.46 3.41 -2.48
N PHE A 75 -2.68 3.68 -2.95
CA PHE A 75 -3.54 2.65 -3.51
C PHE A 75 -3.44 2.67 -5.03
N LEU A 76 -3.45 1.49 -5.64
CA LEU A 76 -3.67 1.29 -7.08
C LEU A 76 -4.95 0.49 -7.21
N ILE A 77 -5.99 1.03 -7.85
CA ILE A 77 -7.29 0.37 -8.00
C ILE A 77 -7.33 -0.30 -9.37
N TYR A 78 -7.87 -1.51 -9.44
CA TYR A 78 -8.01 -2.28 -10.67
C TYR A 78 -9.47 -2.41 -11.06
N ASN A 79 -9.73 -2.36 -12.37
CA ASN A 79 -11.07 -2.16 -12.95
C ASN A 79 -11.73 -0.88 -12.43
N ASP A 80 -10.93 0.17 -12.22
CA ASP A 80 -11.43 1.45 -11.71
C ASP A 80 -12.17 2.25 -12.80
N ASP A 81 -12.80 3.34 -12.37
CA ASP A 81 -13.39 4.35 -13.24
C ASP A 81 -12.76 5.73 -13.08
N ASP A 82 -11.44 5.76 -12.81
CA ASP A 82 -10.60 6.95 -12.58
C ASP A 82 -10.95 7.77 -11.31
N ASP A 83 -11.61 7.15 -10.32
CA ASP A 83 -11.96 7.81 -9.06
C ASP A 83 -11.13 7.31 -7.85
N SER A 84 -11.48 7.77 -6.63
CA SER A 84 -10.79 7.36 -5.40
C SER A 84 -11.63 6.47 -4.50
N VAL A 85 -12.70 5.88 -5.03
CA VAL A 85 -13.70 5.12 -4.31
C VAL A 85 -13.50 3.65 -4.64
N LEU A 86 -13.21 2.84 -3.63
CA LEU A 86 -13.10 1.40 -3.82
C LEU A 86 -14.50 0.76 -3.77
N GLU A 87 -14.94 0.23 -4.90
CA GLU A 87 -16.24 -0.42 -5.07
C GLU A 87 -16.16 -1.96 -4.97
N ASN A 88 -17.33 -2.62 -5.01
CA ASN A 88 -17.43 -4.07 -4.79
C ASN A 88 -16.86 -4.93 -5.93
N PHE A 89 -16.89 -4.43 -7.17
CA PHE A 89 -16.34 -5.17 -8.32
C PHE A 89 -14.84 -4.93 -8.51
N GLU A 90 -14.31 -3.85 -7.93
CA GLU A 90 -12.92 -3.45 -8.01
C GLU A 90 -12.01 -4.20 -7.02
N LYS A 91 -10.71 -4.05 -7.19
CA LYS A 91 -9.69 -4.55 -6.27
C LYS A 91 -8.58 -3.51 -6.17
N ALA A 92 -8.13 -3.20 -4.96
CA ALA A 92 -7.00 -2.31 -4.78
C ALA A 92 -5.74 -3.06 -4.32
N PHE A 93 -4.58 -2.49 -4.61
CA PHE A 93 -3.31 -2.87 -4.00
C PHE A 93 -2.80 -1.69 -3.20
N LEU A 94 -2.57 -1.91 -1.90
CA LEU A 94 -1.86 -0.94 -1.07
C LEU A 94 -0.36 -1.19 -1.23
N ILE A 95 0.33 -0.22 -1.81
CA ILE A 95 1.76 -0.25 -2.08
C ILE A 95 2.43 0.75 -1.14
N ILE A 96 3.31 0.26 -0.29
CA ILE A 96 3.99 1.04 0.75
C ILE A 96 5.49 1.01 0.48
N ASN A 97 6.08 2.19 0.38
CA ASN A 97 7.52 2.39 0.47
C ASN A 97 7.89 2.84 1.90
N LEU A 98 8.73 2.06 2.58
CA LEU A 98 9.26 2.38 3.91
C LEU A 98 10.46 3.35 3.84
N GLY A 99 11.03 3.52 2.66
CA GLY A 99 12.22 4.31 2.39
C GLY A 99 13.36 4.04 3.35
N LYS A 100 13.87 5.10 3.99
CA LYS A 100 15.00 4.98 4.95
C LYS A 100 14.70 4.14 6.20
N TYR A 101 13.44 3.72 6.42
CA TYR A 101 13.00 2.92 7.56
C TYR A 101 12.81 1.43 7.18
N GLY A 102 13.51 0.94 6.17
CA GLY A 102 13.46 -0.47 5.77
C GLY A 102 13.67 -1.43 6.94
N LEU A 103 12.92 -2.51 6.94
CA LEU A 103 12.87 -3.47 8.05
C LEU A 103 13.94 -4.56 7.91
N GLN A 104 14.36 -5.08 9.05
CA GLN A 104 15.28 -6.20 9.19
C GLN A 104 14.52 -7.49 9.48
N GLU A 105 15.23 -8.61 9.37
CA GLU A 105 14.73 -9.90 9.84
C GLU A 105 14.26 -9.79 11.29
N TYR A 106 13.14 -10.46 11.59
CA TYR A 106 12.49 -10.50 12.90
C TYR A 106 11.88 -9.17 13.40
N ASP A 107 11.95 -8.10 12.61
CA ASP A 107 11.20 -6.88 12.91
C ASP A 107 9.69 -7.14 12.92
N LYS A 108 8.99 -6.38 13.76
CA LYS A 108 7.52 -6.43 13.86
C LYS A 108 6.93 -5.18 13.26
N LEU A 109 5.85 -5.35 12.54
CA LEU A 109 5.11 -4.24 11.96
C LEU A 109 3.61 -4.44 12.15
N ARG A 110 2.93 -3.33 12.40
CA ARG A 110 1.49 -3.21 12.38
C ARG A 110 1.15 -2.03 11.48
N ILE A 111 0.42 -2.30 10.41
CA ILE A 111 -0.09 -1.28 9.49
C ILE A 111 -1.55 -1.06 9.83
N GLU A 112 -1.94 0.20 10.00
CA GLU A 112 -3.34 0.61 10.14
C GLU A 112 -3.72 1.50 8.97
N VAL A 113 -4.78 1.09 8.26
CA VAL A 113 -5.43 1.87 7.19
C VAL A 113 -6.78 2.30 7.72
N LYS A 114 -6.98 3.61 7.86
CA LYS A 114 -8.19 4.20 8.41
C LYS A 114 -8.85 5.13 7.39
N PRO A 115 -9.88 4.66 6.66
CA PRO A 115 -10.65 5.51 5.76
C PRO A 115 -11.54 6.50 6.53
N GLY A 116 -12.06 7.51 5.83
CA GLY A 116 -12.92 8.54 6.41
C GLY A 116 -14.25 8.01 6.96
N GLN A 117 -14.73 6.89 6.42
CA GLN A 117 -15.90 6.15 6.90
C GLN A 117 -15.64 4.65 6.86
N GLY A 118 -16.26 3.90 7.78
CA GLY A 118 -16.11 2.46 7.88
C GLY A 118 -15.18 2.01 9.02
N THR A 119 -14.65 0.80 8.89
CA THR A 119 -13.76 0.19 9.90
C THR A 119 -12.31 0.25 9.42
N ALA A 120 -11.38 0.45 10.34
CA ALA A 120 -9.95 0.40 10.02
C ALA A 120 -9.54 -1.03 9.63
N LEU A 121 -8.68 -1.15 8.62
CA LEU A 121 -7.96 -2.38 8.32
C LEU A 121 -6.66 -2.37 9.13
N THR A 122 -6.41 -3.45 9.87
CA THR A 122 -5.17 -3.64 10.62
C THR A 122 -4.45 -4.88 10.11
N ILE A 123 -3.15 -4.76 9.85
CA ILE A 123 -2.30 -5.84 9.40
C ILE A 123 -1.12 -5.95 10.35
N ASP A 124 -1.07 -7.06 11.08
CA ASP A 124 0.04 -7.41 11.97
C ASP A 124 0.92 -8.47 11.31
N ARG A 125 2.22 -8.17 11.15
CA ARG A 125 3.20 -9.08 10.55
C ARG A 125 4.54 -9.02 11.28
N SER A 126 5.32 -10.08 11.11
CA SER A 126 6.72 -10.14 11.51
C SER A 126 7.55 -10.51 10.31
N ILE A 127 8.67 -9.83 10.11
CA ILE A 127 9.58 -10.11 9.01
C ILE A 127 10.28 -11.45 9.30
N PRO A 128 10.22 -12.43 8.39
CA PRO A 128 10.89 -13.71 8.60
C PRO A 128 12.42 -13.55 8.56
N GLY A 129 13.13 -14.53 9.12
CA GLY A 129 14.57 -14.65 8.91
C GLY A 129 14.88 -15.23 7.53
N GLY A 130 16.08 -14.95 7.02
CA GLY A 130 16.53 -15.40 5.70
C GLY A 130 15.95 -14.58 4.55
N LEU A 131 15.96 -13.25 4.67
CA LEU A 131 15.50 -12.38 3.57
C LEU A 131 16.40 -12.57 2.34
N PRO A 132 15.84 -12.86 1.17
CA PRO A 132 16.61 -12.91 -0.07
C PRO A 132 17.10 -11.52 -0.47
N GLU A 133 18.15 -11.47 -1.27
CA GLU A 133 18.68 -10.23 -1.86
C GLU A 133 17.89 -9.91 -3.12
N ASP A 134 17.38 -8.67 -3.23
CA ASP A 134 16.65 -8.14 -4.38
C ASP A 134 15.53 -9.04 -4.92
N ASP A 135 14.80 -9.70 -4.01
CA ASP A 135 13.72 -10.63 -4.36
C ASP A 135 12.51 -10.47 -3.44
N TYR A 136 11.41 -11.09 -3.85
CA TYR A 136 10.13 -11.06 -3.17
C TYR A 136 10.05 -12.10 -2.05
N ILE A 137 9.32 -11.75 -1.01
CA ILE A 137 8.93 -12.68 0.05
C ILE A 137 7.49 -12.45 0.45
N THR A 138 6.76 -13.54 0.74
CA THR A 138 5.40 -13.48 1.27
C THR A 138 5.46 -13.46 2.80
N LEU A 139 4.75 -12.52 3.43
CA LEU A 139 4.69 -12.39 4.90
C LEU A 139 3.56 -13.22 5.54
N GLY A 140 2.83 -14.00 4.73
CA GLY A 140 1.62 -14.74 5.12
C GLY A 140 0.41 -13.83 5.33
#